data_AF-A0A5J4VJW6-F1
#
_entry.id   AF-A0A5J4VJW6-F1
#
_cell.length_a   1.000
_cell.length_b   1.000
_cell.length_c   1.000
_cell.angle_alpha   90.00
_cell.angle_beta   90.00
_cell.angle_gamma   90.00
#
_symmetry.space_group_name_H-M   'P 1'
#
loop_
_entity.id
_entity.type
_entity.pdbx_description
1 polymer ?
#
loop_
_entity_poly.entity_id
_entity_poly.type
_entity_poly.pdbx_seq_one_letter_code
_entity_poly.pdbx_strand_id
1 'polypeptide(L)'
;MPKLLQSLIALVTFRLGTHLREQTDLLRLQVRRQSRRCLYCIQNQGDEQVQSDLVRQGYGRMMTLSFCTAGGVGEEQDWEINDGLKRIYCFLKELYEGRNYDWQSSFQPLPLLVPVSLEQIEEEGAIEEIEAQMNNKGLNGNIKNWATWAKEETLNRFIHRR
;
A
#
# COMPACT_ATOMS: atom_id res chain seq x y z
N MET A 1 34.78 40.77 -14.20
CA MET A 1 33.35 40.82 -13.81
C MET A 1 32.41 39.85 -14.59
N PRO A 2 32.56 39.56 -15.90
CA PRO A 2 31.61 38.73 -16.65
C PRO A 2 31.43 37.30 -16.09
N LYS A 3 32.53 36.68 -15.65
CA LYS A 3 32.53 35.30 -15.13
C LYS A 3 31.71 35.14 -13.84
N LEU A 4 31.71 36.15 -12.96
CA LEU A 4 30.95 36.09 -11.71
C LEU A 4 29.44 36.16 -12.00
N LEU A 5 29.03 37.04 -12.91
CA LEU A 5 27.64 37.18 -13.32
C LEU A 5 27.13 35.89 -13.99
N GLN A 6 27.94 35.30 -14.87
CA GLN A 6 27.62 34.05 -15.55
C GLN A 6 27.51 32.86 -14.56
N SER A 7 28.42 32.79 -13.58
CA SER A 7 28.33 31.78 -12.50
C SER A 7 27.10 31.95 -11.62
N LEU A 8 26.70 33.19 -11.30
CA LEU A 8 25.49 33.47 -10.53
C LEU A 8 24.22 33.07 -11.29
N ILE A 9 24.13 33.38 -12.58
CA ILE A 9 23.01 32.97 -13.43
C ILE A 9 22.91 31.44 -13.47
N ALA A 10 24.02 30.74 -13.71
CA ALA A 10 24.04 29.28 -13.74
C ALA A 10 23.60 28.65 -12.40
N LEU A 11 24.05 29.21 -11.27
CA LEU A 11 23.67 28.74 -9.94
C LEU A 11 22.17 28.92 -9.66
N VAL A 12 21.61 30.07 -10.04
CA VAL A 12 20.17 30.35 -9.86
C VAL A 12 19.33 29.43 -10.73
N THR A 13 19.69 29.22 -12.00
CA THR A 13 18.97 28.29 -12.89
C THR A 13 19.03 26.85 -12.36
N PHE A 14 20.18 26.40 -11.88
CA PHE A 14 20.32 25.08 -11.27
C PHE A 14 19.39 24.92 -10.05
N ARG A 15 19.43 25.87 -9.11
CA ARG A 15 18.59 25.84 -7.90
C ARG A 15 17.09 25.91 -8.20
N LEU A 16 16.69 26.70 -9.19
CA LEU A 16 15.30 26.73 -9.66
C LEU A 16 14.88 25.37 -10.23
N GLY A 17 15.75 24.75 -11.03
CA GLY A 17 15.52 23.42 -11.58
C GLY A 17 15.38 22.33 -10.53
N THR A 18 16.21 22.34 -9.48
CA THR A 18 16.10 21.38 -8.37
C THR A 18 14.82 21.59 -7.56
N HIS A 19 14.51 22.84 -7.21
CA HIS A 19 13.31 23.17 -6.43
C HIS A 19 12.00 22.80 -7.17
N LEU A 20 11.92 23.08 -8.48
CA LEU A 20 10.76 22.67 -9.28
C LEU A 20 10.60 21.14 -9.34
N ARG A 21 11.72 20.40 -9.37
CA ARG A 21 11.71 18.94 -9.33
C ARG A 21 11.20 18.43 -7.98
N GLU A 22 11.70 18.98 -6.88
CA GLU A 22 11.24 18.67 -5.52
C GLU A 22 9.73 18.92 -5.35
N GLN A 23 9.23 20.08 -5.80
CA GLN A 23 7.81 20.39 -5.78
C GLN A 23 6.98 19.41 -6.62
N THR A 24 7.49 19.01 -7.78
CA THR A 24 6.84 18.02 -8.65
C THR A 24 6.79 16.64 -7.97
N ASP A 25 7.85 16.23 -7.29
CA ASP A 25 7.91 14.96 -6.57
C ASP A 25 6.98 14.94 -5.36
N LEU A 26 6.90 16.04 -4.60
CA LEU A 26 5.91 16.20 -3.52
C LEU A 26 4.47 16.07 -4.05
N LEU A 27 4.16 16.71 -5.17
CA LEU A 27 2.84 16.60 -5.78
C LEU A 27 2.53 15.16 -6.21
N ARG A 28 3.51 14.45 -6.80
CA ARG A 28 3.36 13.03 -7.17
C ARG A 28 3.09 12.15 -5.95
N LEU A 29 3.81 12.36 -4.85
CA LEU A 29 3.59 11.63 -3.60
C LEU A 29 2.20 11.89 -3.04
N GLN A 30 1.75 13.15 -3.05
CA GLN A 30 0.42 13.52 -2.59
C GLN A 30 -0.67 12.87 -3.44
N VAL A 31 -0.55 12.92 -4.78
CA VAL A 31 -1.50 12.28 -5.69
C VAL A 31 -1.55 10.77 -5.42
N ARG A 32 -0.41 10.09 -5.29
CA ARG A 32 -0.37 8.66 -4.95
C ARG A 32 -1.07 8.37 -3.63
N ARG A 33 -0.79 9.15 -2.58
CA ARG A 33 -1.43 9.00 -1.26
C ARG A 33 -2.96 9.16 -1.35
N GLN A 34 -3.45 10.17 -2.07
CA GLN A 34 -4.88 10.40 -2.23
C GLN A 34 -5.54 9.31 -3.08
N SER A 35 -4.91 8.89 -4.18
CA SER A 35 -5.40 7.78 -5.02
C SER A 35 -5.50 6.49 -4.22
N ARG A 36 -4.50 6.16 -3.38
CA ARG A 36 -4.55 4.99 -2.49
C ARG A 36 -5.70 5.06 -1.49
N ARG A 37 -5.96 6.23 -0.90
CA ARG A 37 -7.10 6.44 -0.01
C ARG A 37 -8.43 6.28 -0.75
N CYS A 38 -8.54 6.84 -1.95
CA CYS A 38 -9.74 6.71 -2.79
C CYS A 38 -10.01 5.24 -3.13
N LEU A 39 -9.00 4.50 -3.58
CA LEU A 39 -9.12 3.08 -3.91
C LEU A 39 -9.50 2.23 -2.68
N TYR A 40 -8.93 2.55 -1.51
CA TYR A 40 -9.37 1.93 -0.26
C TYR A 40 -10.84 2.21 0.04
N CYS A 41 -11.31 3.46 -0.13
CA CYS A 41 -12.73 3.78 0.06
C CYS A 41 -13.63 2.99 -0.90
N ILE A 42 -13.21 2.84 -2.16
CA ILE A 42 -13.92 2.02 -3.16
C ILE A 42 -13.98 0.56 -2.70
N GLN A 43 -12.85 -0.02 -2.29
CA GLN A 43 -12.79 -1.39 -1.79
C GLN A 43 -13.68 -1.57 -0.54
N ASN A 44 -13.57 -0.68 0.43
CA ASN A 44 -14.29 -0.77 1.70
C ASN A 44 -15.81 -0.58 1.53
N GLN A 45 -16.27 0.15 0.52
CA GLN A 45 -17.71 0.37 0.26
C GLN A 45 -18.25 -0.47 -0.90
N GLY A 46 -17.38 -1.15 -1.63
CA GLY A 46 -17.72 -1.88 -2.84
C GLY A 46 -18.37 -3.23 -2.55
N ASP A 47 -19.47 -3.54 -3.22
CA ASP A 47 -20.10 -4.86 -3.20
C ASP A 47 -19.24 -5.93 -3.91
N GLU A 48 -19.79 -7.13 -4.06
CA GLU A 48 -19.14 -8.27 -4.75
C GLU A 48 -18.59 -7.91 -6.14
N GLN A 49 -19.35 -7.14 -6.92
CA GLN A 49 -18.94 -6.75 -8.27
C GLN A 49 -17.72 -5.83 -8.22
N VAL A 50 -17.73 -4.85 -7.31
CA VAL A 50 -16.58 -3.96 -7.10
C VAL A 50 -15.35 -4.73 -6.62
N GLN A 51 -15.48 -5.68 -5.70
CA GLN A 51 -14.34 -6.51 -5.27
C GLN A 51 -13.74 -7.29 -6.45
N SER A 52 -14.60 -7.90 -7.27
CA SER A 52 -14.19 -8.65 -8.47
C SER A 52 -13.45 -7.75 -9.47
N ASP A 53 -13.97 -6.54 -9.70
CA ASP A 53 -13.35 -5.57 -10.58
C ASP A 53 -12.00 -5.09 -10.08
N LEU A 54 -11.87 -4.83 -8.78
CA LEU A 54 -10.59 -4.45 -8.16
C LEU A 54 -9.53 -5.53 -8.35
N VAL A 55 -9.87 -6.79 -8.06
CA VAL A 55 -8.94 -7.92 -8.25
C VAL A 55 -8.54 -8.05 -9.72
N ARG A 56 -9.51 -7.95 -10.64
CA ARG A 56 -9.24 -7.99 -12.09
C ARG A 56 -8.31 -6.86 -12.56
N GLN A 57 -8.40 -5.68 -11.95
CA GLN A 57 -7.56 -4.52 -12.27
C GLN A 57 -6.19 -4.53 -11.55
N GLY A 58 -5.85 -5.61 -10.83
CA GLY A 58 -4.55 -5.72 -10.17
C GLY A 58 -4.47 -4.98 -8.83
N TYR A 59 -5.59 -4.84 -8.11
CA TYR A 59 -5.62 -4.15 -6.82
C TYR A 59 -4.65 -4.75 -5.79
N GLY A 60 -4.39 -6.06 -5.84
CA GLY A 60 -3.35 -6.71 -5.03
C GLY A 60 -1.98 -6.05 -5.24
N ARG A 61 -1.57 -5.85 -6.50
CA ARG A 61 -0.31 -5.16 -6.87
C ARG A 61 -0.28 -3.70 -6.41
N MET A 62 -1.41 -3.02 -6.40
CA MET A 62 -1.48 -1.63 -5.94
C MET A 62 -1.25 -1.54 -4.42
N MET A 63 -1.82 -2.49 -3.66
CA MET A 63 -1.66 -2.54 -2.22
C MET A 63 -0.22 -2.82 -1.79
N THR A 64 0.52 -3.67 -2.51
CA THR A 64 1.94 -3.94 -2.21
C THR A 64 2.78 -2.66 -2.29
N LEU A 65 2.64 -1.93 -3.40
CA LEU A 65 3.31 -0.64 -3.62
C LEU A 65 2.94 0.45 -2.61
N SER A 66 1.94 0.24 -1.74
CA SER A 66 1.48 1.24 -0.78
C SER A 66 2.34 1.36 0.47
N PHE A 67 3.04 0.30 0.88
CA PHE A 67 3.86 0.28 2.10
C PHE A 67 5.30 -0.18 1.90
N CYS A 68 5.70 -0.59 0.67
CA CYS A 68 7.09 -0.91 0.35
C CYS A 68 8.02 0.24 0.78
N THR A 69 8.95 -0.07 1.69
CA THR A 69 9.83 0.92 2.28
C THR A 69 11.06 1.14 1.40
N ALA A 70 10.98 2.09 0.47
CA ALA A 70 12.17 2.53 -0.29
C ALA A 70 13.15 3.39 0.54
N GLY A 71 13.31 3.10 1.84
CA GLY A 71 14.41 3.64 2.67
C GLY A 71 14.14 4.86 3.54
N GLY A 72 12.88 5.19 3.88
CA GLY A 72 12.61 6.23 4.88
C GLY A 72 12.84 5.75 6.32
N VAL A 73 12.96 6.69 7.28
CA VAL A 73 12.89 6.44 8.73
C VAL A 73 12.02 7.52 9.38
N GLY A 74 11.05 7.14 10.23
CA GLY A 74 10.29 8.09 11.07
C GLY A 74 8.84 7.67 11.37
N GLU A 75 8.19 8.40 12.27
CA GLU A 75 6.82 8.08 12.74
C GLU A 75 5.75 8.15 11.65
N GLU A 76 5.85 9.09 10.70
CA GLU A 76 4.88 9.19 9.59
C GLU A 76 4.91 7.94 8.71
N GLN A 77 6.09 7.39 8.49
CA GLN A 77 6.27 6.17 7.72
C GLN A 77 5.79 4.94 8.48
N ASP A 78 6.01 4.89 9.79
CA ASP A 78 5.47 3.84 10.64
C ASP A 78 3.92 3.78 10.55
N TRP A 79 3.25 4.93 10.47
CA TRP A 79 1.81 5.00 10.21
C TRP A 79 1.42 4.51 8.83
N GLU A 80 2.16 4.87 7.78
CA GLU A 80 1.88 4.40 6.41
C GLU A 80 2.09 2.88 6.29
N ILE A 81 3.14 2.34 6.91
CA ILE A 81 3.38 0.90 6.98
C ILE A 81 2.24 0.20 7.70
N ASN A 82 1.87 0.68 8.89
CA ASN A 82 0.79 0.12 9.68
C ASN A 82 -0.55 0.13 8.93
N ASP A 83 -0.88 1.24 8.26
CA ASP A 83 -2.09 1.37 7.46
C ASP A 83 -2.08 0.44 6.24
N GLY A 84 -0.95 0.32 5.53
CA GLY A 84 -0.80 -0.60 4.40
C GLY A 84 -0.96 -2.07 4.80
N LEU A 85 -0.28 -2.51 5.86
CA LEU A 85 -0.40 -3.88 6.38
C LEU A 85 -1.83 -4.20 6.85
N LYS A 86 -2.47 -3.26 7.56
CA LYS A 86 -3.87 -3.39 7.98
C LYS A 86 -4.80 -3.56 6.78
N ARG A 87 -4.60 -2.78 5.71
CA ARG A 87 -5.42 -2.88 4.49
C ARG A 87 -5.26 -4.22 3.79
N ILE A 88 -4.04 -4.77 3.71
CA ILE A 88 -3.82 -6.12 3.18
C ILE A 88 -4.59 -7.15 3.97
N TYR A 89 -4.41 -7.14 5.29
CA TYR A 89 -5.10 -8.06 6.18
C TYR A 89 -6.63 -7.99 5.98
N CYS A 90 -7.21 -6.78 6.05
CA CYS A 90 -8.64 -6.59 5.91
C CYS A 90 -9.15 -7.07 4.54
N PHE A 91 -8.46 -6.71 3.45
CA PHE A 91 -8.86 -7.10 2.11
C PHE A 91 -8.88 -8.62 1.92
N LEU A 92 -7.80 -9.32 2.28
CA LEU A 92 -7.71 -10.78 2.14
C LEU A 92 -8.75 -11.49 3.03
N LYS A 93 -8.93 -11.01 4.26
CA LYS A 93 -9.92 -11.53 5.19
C LYS A 93 -11.34 -11.36 4.64
N GLU A 94 -11.69 -10.18 4.14
CA GLU A 94 -13.01 -9.89 3.58
C GLU A 94 -13.28 -10.75 2.33
N LEU A 95 -12.29 -10.93 1.45
CA LEU A 95 -12.45 -11.84 0.30
C LEU A 95 -12.73 -13.28 0.73
N TYR A 96 -12.16 -13.74 1.84
CA TYR A 96 -12.37 -15.11 2.30
C TYR A 96 -13.65 -15.28 3.13
N GLU A 97 -13.92 -14.38 4.07
CA GLU A 97 -15.01 -14.50 5.04
C GLU A 97 -16.30 -13.80 4.59
N GLY A 98 -16.22 -13.02 3.52
CA GLY A 98 -17.26 -12.07 3.16
C GLY A 98 -17.24 -10.85 4.08
N ARG A 99 -18.24 -10.00 3.92
CA ARG A 99 -18.38 -8.77 4.70
C ARG A 99 -19.82 -8.57 5.13
N ASN A 100 -20.04 -8.33 6.41
CA ASN A 100 -21.37 -8.17 6.99
C ASN A 100 -21.40 -7.11 8.11
N TYR A 101 -20.96 -5.89 7.78
CA TYR A 101 -21.01 -4.75 8.69
C TYR A 101 -22.12 -3.78 8.26
N ASP A 102 -22.90 -3.27 9.21
CA ASP A 102 -24.07 -2.40 8.93
C ASP A 102 -23.72 -1.09 8.17
N TRP A 103 -22.46 -0.66 8.21
CA TRP A 103 -21.97 0.58 7.61
C TRP A 103 -21.24 0.42 6.26
N GLN A 104 -21.24 -0.79 5.70
CA GLN A 104 -20.55 -1.15 4.45
C GLN A 104 -21.43 -2.06 3.60
N SER A 105 -21.20 -2.05 2.28
CA SER A 105 -21.86 -3.01 1.39
C SER A 105 -21.46 -4.43 1.80
N SER A 106 -22.45 -5.26 2.13
CA SER A 106 -22.22 -6.65 2.46
C SER A 106 -22.03 -7.49 1.20
N PHE A 107 -21.23 -8.54 1.32
CA PHE A 107 -21.05 -9.54 0.26
C PHE A 107 -20.68 -10.89 0.86
N GLN A 108 -21.04 -11.96 0.16
CA GLN A 108 -20.69 -13.33 0.55
C GLN A 108 -19.21 -13.61 0.27
N PRO A 109 -18.57 -14.58 0.96
CA PRO A 109 -17.22 -15.03 0.63
C PRO A 109 -16.94 -15.12 -0.87
N LEU A 110 -15.81 -14.57 -1.32
CA LEU A 110 -15.32 -14.58 -2.70
C LEU A 110 -14.03 -15.41 -2.83
N PRO A 111 -14.07 -16.71 -2.49
CA PRO A 111 -12.85 -17.50 -2.32
C PRO A 111 -12.08 -17.77 -3.62
N LEU A 112 -12.69 -17.53 -4.79
CA LEU A 112 -12.01 -17.61 -6.09
C LEU A 112 -11.11 -16.41 -6.36
N LEU A 113 -11.37 -15.26 -5.72
CA LEU A 113 -10.57 -14.05 -5.87
C LEU A 113 -9.33 -14.04 -4.98
N VAL A 114 -9.36 -14.79 -3.88
CA VAL A 114 -8.24 -14.94 -2.94
C VAL A 114 -6.95 -15.40 -3.63
N PRO A 115 -6.92 -16.53 -4.38
CA PRO A 115 -5.68 -16.99 -5.02
C PRO A 115 -5.14 -15.97 -6.04
N VAL A 116 -6.01 -15.30 -6.81
CA VAL A 116 -5.60 -14.27 -7.77
C VAL A 116 -4.97 -13.06 -7.06
N SER A 117 -5.55 -12.67 -5.93
CA SER A 117 -5.04 -11.55 -5.13
C SER A 117 -3.70 -11.89 -4.48
N LEU A 118 -3.53 -13.12 -4.02
CA LEU A 118 -2.28 -13.59 -3.42
C LEU A 118 -1.17 -13.70 -4.45
N GLU A 119 -1.45 -14.23 -5.64
CA GLU A 119 -0.50 -14.24 -6.77
C GLU A 119 -0.04 -12.82 -7.12
N GLN A 120 -0.96 -11.85 -7.18
CA GLN A 120 -0.62 -10.44 -7.40
C GLN A 120 0.27 -9.84 -6.31
N ILE A 121 0.08 -10.26 -5.05
CA ILE A 121 0.87 -9.80 -3.91
C ILE A 121 2.27 -10.42 -3.94
N GLU A 122 2.36 -11.70 -4.26
CA GLU A 122 3.60 -12.46 -4.36
C GLU A 122 4.47 -11.98 -5.53
N GLU A 123 3.89 -11.77 -6.72
CA GLU A 123 4.63 -11.31 -7.91
C GLU A 123 5.32 -9.95 -7.70
N GLU A 124 4.81 -9.11 -6.81
CA GLU A 124 5.39 -7.79 -6.50
C GLU A 124 6.36 -7.83 -5.31
N GLY A 125 6.70 -9.01 -4.78
CA GLY A 125 7.66 -9.18 -3.69
C GLY A 125 7.17 -8.66 -2.33
N ALA A 126 5.85 -8.54 -2.14
CA ALA A 126 5.33 -8.03 -0.88
C ALA A 126 5.38 -9.01 0.27
N ILE A 127 5.56 -10.31 0.00
CA ILE A 127 5.70 -11.29 1.06
C ILE A 127 6.98 -11.02 1.86
N GLU A 128 8.08 -10.76 1.17
CA GLU A 128 9.36 -10.40 1.74
C GLU A 128 9.27 -9.08 2.52
N GLU A 129 8.54 -8.10 2.00
CA GLU A 129 8.30 -6.82 2.68
C GLU A 129 7.47 -7.00 3.95
N ILE A 130 6.39 -7.79 3.91
CA ILE A 130 5.58 -8.12 5.09
C ILE A 130 6.44 -8.83 6.14
N GLU A 131 7.28 -9.79 5.72
CA GLU A 131 8.20 -10.50 6.59
C GLU A 131 9.23 -9.57 7.25
N ALA A 132 9.79 -8.62 6.50
CA ALA A 132 10.71 -7.62 7.05
C ALA A 132 10.05 -6.79 8.16
N GLN A 133 8.75 -6.49 8.05
CA GLN A 133 8.01 -5.70 9.05
C GLN A 133 7.61 -6.50 10.30
N MET A 134 7.72 -7.83 10.32
CA MET A 134 7.36 -8.66 11.49
C MET A 134 8.21 -8.38 12.74
N ASN A 135 9.39 -7.77 12.57
CA ASN A 135 10.26 -7.37 13.68
C ASN A 135 10.21 -5.86 13.97
N ASN A 136 9.41 -5.10 13.23
CA ASN A 136 9.31 -3.66 13.37
C ASN A 136 8.48 -3.30 14.64
N LYS A 137 9.13 -2.59 15.56
CA LYS A 137 8.53 -2.14 16.84
C LYS A 137 7.87 -0.76 16.77
N GLY A 138 7.82 -0.16 15.58
CA GLY A 138 7.12 1.10 15.33
C GLY A 138 5.66 1.05 15.78
N LEU A 139 5.14 2.21 16.19
CA LEU A 139 3.82 2.37 16.80
C LEU A 139 3.55 1.41 17.98
N ASN A 140 4.49 1.31 18.94
CA ASN A 140 4.39 0.40 20.09
C ASN A 140 4.18 -1.08 19.70
N GLY A 141 4.77 -1.51 18.58
CA GLY A 141 4.69 -2.89 18.09
C GLY A 141 3.43 -3.22 17.29
N ASN A 142 2.57 -2.25 16.99
CA ASN A 142 1.42 -2.48 16.12
C ASN A 142 1.83 -2.94 14.73
N ILE A 143 2.92 -2.40 14.18
CA ILE A 143 3.42 -2.81 12.86
C ILE A 143 3.73 -4.30 12.83
N LYS A 144 4.49 -4.79 13.81
CA LYS A 144 4.76 -6.23 13.98
C LYS A 144 3.47 -7.06 14.03
N ASN A 145 2.46 -6.61 14.76
CA ASN A 145 1.20 -7.36 14.89
C ASN A 145 0.47 -7.44 13.54
N TRP A 146 0.33 -6.31 12.83
CA TRP A 146 -0.30 -6.29 11.51
C TRP A 146 0.48 -7.09 10.47
N ALA A 147 1.81 -7.02 10.49
CA ALA A 147 2.66 -7.83 9.62
C ALA A 147 2.46 -9.33 9.87
N THR A 148 2.35 -9.74 11.14
CA THR A 148 2.10 -11.13 11.50
C THR A 148 0.74 -11.60 10.99
N TRP A 149 -0.32 -10.80 11.21
CA TRP A 149 -1.66 -11.16 10.73
C TRP A 149 -1.75 -11.14 9.20
N ALA A 150 -1.15 -10.16 8.52
CA ALA A 150 -1.13 -10.11 7.05
C ALA A 150 -0.41 -11.34 6.47
N LYS A 151 0.71 -11.76 7.08
CA LYS A 151 1.40 -12.99 6.72
C LYS A 151 0.55 -14.23 6.96
N GLU A 152 -0.13 -14.33 8.08
CA GLU A 152 -1.04 -15.42 8.39
C GLU A 152 -2.18 -15.51 7.37
N GLU A 153 -2.79 -14.39 6.98
CA GLU A 153 -3.83 -14.36 5.95
C GLU A 153 -3.31 -14.81 4.58
N THR A 154 -2.04 -14.51 4.29
CA THR A 154 -1.38 -14.96 3.05
C THR A 154 -1.07 -16.46 3.06
N LEU A 155 -0.59 -17.00 4.21
CA LEU A 155 -0.09 -18.38 4.31
C LEU A 155 -1.15 -19.42 4.76
N ASN A 156 -1.98 -19.09 5.74
CA ASN A 156 -2.80 -20.09 6.44
C ASN A 156 -3.96 -20.62 5.58
N ARG A 157 -4.45 -19.87 4.60
CA ARG A 157 -5.72 -20.22 3.92
C ARG A 157 -5.56 -21.11 2.69
N PHE A 158 -4.34 -21.37 2.23
CA PHE A 158 -4.06 -22.44 1.26
C PHE A 158 -3.97 -23.83 1.92
N ILE A 159 -3.65 -23.89 3.22
CA ILE A 159 -3.39 -25.15 3.93
C ILE A 159 -4.72 -25.86 4.32
N HIS A 160 -5.81 -25.12 4.51
CA HIS A 160 -7.12 -25.67 4.90
C HIS A 160 -8.01 -26.10 3.71
N ARG A 161 -7.46 -26.16 2.49
CA ARG A 161 -8.13 -26.72 1.30
C ARG A 161 -7.55 -28.07 0.86
N ARG A 162 -7.09 -28.91 1.79
CA ARG A 162 -6.78 -30.32 1.55
C ARG A 162 -7.89 -31.23 2.07
#